data_AF-A0A7D7LR61-F1
#
_entry.id   AF-A0A7D7LR61-F1
#
_cell.length_a   1.000
_cell.length_b   1.000
_cell.length_c   1.000
_cell.angle_alpha   90.00
_cell.angle_beta   90.00
_cell.angle_gamma   90.00
#
_symmetry.space_group_name_H-M   'P 1'
#
loop_
_entity.id
_entity.type
_entity.pdbx_description
1 polymer ?
#
loop_
_entity_poly.entity_id
_entity_poly.type
_entity_poly.pdbx_seq_one_letter_code
_entity_poly.pdbx_strand_id
1 'polypeptide(L)'
;MKKGIYLLLTFSVLIFIAYVFLNQKEFMYSETSPDGNYEVKVYTTKRIFAATGDGGMSSRTAFVVLLDKEGNEIGNSGDDPSSYREIEIDWEIGKNRYVSYGKGHGIDFKK
;
A
#
# COMPACT_ATOMS: atom_id res chain seq x y z
N MET A 1 -9.54 43.47 -0.43
CA MET A 1 -10.17 42.22 0.10
C MET A 1 -10.10 41.05 -0.89
N LYS A 2 -10.57 41.20 -2.15
CA LYS A 2 -10.55 40.10 -3.14
C LYS A 2 -9.16 39.48 -3.39
N LYS A 3 -8.11 40.30 -3.47
CA LYS A 3 -6.71 39.84 -3.66
C LYS A 3 -6.20 38.91 -2.54
N GLY A 4 -6.60 39.17 -1.28
CA GLY A 4 -6.22 38.31 -0.15
C GLY A 4 -6.91 36.96 -0.16
N ILE A 5 -8.16 36.91 -0.66
CA ILE A 5 -8.92 35.67 -0.82
C ILE A 5 -8.29 34.76 -1.88
N TYR A 6 -7.85 35.34 -3.01
CA TYR A 6 -7.15 34.56 -4.04
C TYR A 6 -5.84 33.98 -3.51
N LEU A 7 -5.08 34.74 -2.72
CA LEU A 7 -3.81 34.29 -2.14
C LEU A 7 -4.02 33.12 -1.17
N LEU A 8 -5.04 33.19 -0.31
CA LEU A 8 -5.45 32.10 0.58
C LEU A 8 -5.89 30.85 -0.19
N LEU A 9 -6.69 31.01 -1.24
CA LEU A 9 -7.13 29.91 -2.09
C LEU A 9 -5.95 29.22 -2.77
N THR A 10 -5.03 29.98 -3.35
CA THR A 10 -3.85 29.40 -4.00
C THR A 10 -2.98 28.62 -3.01
N PHE A 11 -2.80 29.14 -1.79
CA PHE A 11 -2.03 28.44 -0.76
C PHE A 11 -2.73 27.16 -0.29
N SER A 12 -4.05 27.19 -0.12
CA SER A 12 -4.84 26.00 0.23
C SER A 12 -4.76 24.92 -0.84
N VAL A 13 -4.80 25.31 -2.13
CA VAL A 13 -4.65 24.37 -3.25
C VAL A 13 -3.24 23.76 -3.27
N LEU A 14 -2.20 24.56 -3.03
CA LEU A 14 -0.82 24.06 -2.93
C LEU A 14 -0.63 23.07 -1.78
N ILE A 15 -1.19 23.34 -0.60
CA ILE A 15 -1.17 22.41 0.54
C ILE A 15 -1.88 21.10 0.19
N PHE A 16 -3.05 21.19 -0.43
CA PHE A 16 -3.81 20.00 -0.82
C PHE A 16 -3.04 19.14 -1.83
N ILE A 17 -2.45 19.76 -2.86
CA ILE A 17 -1.60 19.07 -3.82
C ILE A 17 -0.41 18.41 -3.11
N ALA A 18 0.29 19.14 -2.25
CA ALA A 18 1.42 18.59 -1.48
C ALA A 18 0.99 17.39 -0.63
N TYR A 19 -0.17 17.46 0.04
CA TYR A 19 -0.73 16.35 0.82
C TYR A 19 -1.00 15.11 -0.04
N VAL A 20 -1.56 15.28 -1.24
CA VAL A 20 -1.81 14.16 -2.16
C VAL A 20 -0.51 13.50 -2.60
N PHE A 21 0.51 14.29 -2.95
CA PHE A 21 1.81 13.75 -3.35
C PHE A 21 2.54 13.04 -2.21
N LEU A 22 2.44 13.55 -0.97
CA LEU A 22 3.07 12.97 0.21
C LEU A 22 2.49 11.60 0.62
N ASN A 23 1.23 11.33 0.29
CA ASN A 23 0.53 10.10 0.68
C ASN A 23 0.42 9.05 -0.43
N GLN A 24 1.23 9.16 -1.50
CA GLN A 24 1.20 8.15 -2.57
C GLN A 24 1.88 6.85 -2.13
N LYS A 25 1.19 5.75 -2.42
CA LYS A 25 1.76 4.39 -2.38
C LYS A 25 2.61 4.18 -3.64
N GLU A 26 3.80 3.64 -3.47
CA GLU A 26 4.72 3.26 -4.54
C GLU A 26 4.60 1.75 -4.76
N PHE A 27 4.39 1.34 -6.01
CA PHE A 27 4.34 -0.08 -6.37
C PHE A 27 5.73 -0.70 -6.24
N MET A 28 5.80 -1.88 -5.63
CA MET A 28 7.05 -2.62 -5.44
C MET A 28 7.11 -3.80 -6.40
N TYR A 29 6.22 -4.76 -6.22
CA TYR A 29 6.14 -5.97 -7.04
C TYR A 29 4.73 -6.57 -6.97
N SER A 30 4.47 -7.52 -7.87
CA SER A 30 3.29 -8.36 -7.80
C SER A 30 3.63 -9.82 -7.94
N GLU A 31 2.78 -10.66 -7.36
CA GLU A 31 2.89 -12.12 -7.42
C GLU A 31 1.51 -12.71 -7.73
N THR A 32 1.47 -13.65 -8.66
CA THR A 32 0.24 -14.36 -9.02
C THR A 32 0.12 -15.63 -8.21
N SER A 33 -1.08 -15.90 -7.71
CA SER A 33 -1.44 -17.18 -7.09
C SER A 33 -1.04 -18.40 -7.94
N PRO A 34 -0.71 -19.54 -7.30
CA PRO A 34 -0.38 -20.79 -8.00
C PRO A 34 -1.47 -21.30 -8.94
N ASP A 35 -2.74 -20.98 -8.70
CA ASP A 35 -3.88 -21.36 -9.54
C ASP A 35 -4.21 -20.34 -10.64
N GLY A 36 -3.51 -19.19 -10.67
CA GLY A 36 -3.66 -18.15 -11.67
C GLY A 36 -4.92 -17.29 -11.53
N ASN A 37 -5.70 -17.45 -10.45
CA ASN A 37 -6.99 -16.76 -10.30
C ASN A 37 -6.92 -15.44 -9.52
N TYR A 38 -5.77 -15.19 -8.88
CA TYR A 38 -5.56 -14.07 -7.97
C TYR A 38 -4.18 -13.46 -8.16
N GLU A 39 -4.07 -12.15 -7.94
CA GLU A 39 -2.82 -11.40 -7.95
C GLU A 39 -2.68 -10.63 -6.64
N VAL A 40 -1.50 -10.69 -6.02
CA VAL A 40 -1.13 -9.84 -4.90
C VAL A 40 -0.23 -8.73 -5.41
N LYS A 41 -0.57 -7.48 -5.10
CA LYS A 41 0.29 -6.31 -5.33
C LYS A 41 0.80 -5.78 -4.01
N VAL A 42 2.12 -5.64 -3.93
CA VAL A 42 2.79 -5.07 -2.76
C VAL A 42 3.19 -3.63 -3.09
N TYR A 43 2.82 -2.74 -2.19
CA TYR A 43 3.14 -1.33 -2.26
C TYR A 43 3.93 -0.91 -1.02
N THR A 44 4.67 0.18 -1.10
CA THR A 44 5.31 0.84 0.04
C THR A 44 4.84 2.28 0.13
N THR A 45 4.92 2.90 1.30
CA THR A 45 4.78 4.37 1.39
C THR A 45 5.96 5.03 0.68
N LYS A 46 5.68 5.96 -0.25
CA LYS A 46 6.72 6.76 -0.89
C LYS A 46 7.22 7.81 0.09
N ARG A 47 8.51 7.80 0.43
CA ARG A 47 9.14 8.88 1.19
C ARG A 47 9.72 9.91 0.23
N ILE A 48 9.21 11.14 0.27
CA ILE A 48 9.74 12.24 -0.56
C ILE A 48 10.99 12.86 0.09
N PHE A 49 11.16 12.70 1.40
CA PHE A 49 12.32 13.15 2.15
C PHE A 49 12.87 12.00 2.99
N ALA A 50 14.18 11.77 2.95
CA ALA A 50 14.88 10.81 3.79
C ALA A 50 15.86 11.58 4.67
N ALA A 51 15.71 11.47 6.00
CA ALA A 51 16.66 12.05 6.94
C ALA A 51 17.84 11.09 7.18
N THR A 52 18.99 11.63 7.60
CA THR A 52 20.12 10.81 8.04
C THR A 52 19.72 10.08 9.34
N GLY A 53 19.80 8.75 9.35
CA GLY A 53 19.39 7.92 10.51
C GLY A 53 17.97 7.33 10.43
N ASP A 54 17.25 7.56 9.34
CA ASP A 54 15.81 7.24 9.20
C ASP A 54 15.51 5.75 8.91
N GLY A 55 16.47 4.85 9.20
CA GLY A 55 16.31 3.40 9.13
C GLY A 55 16.22 2.78 7.73
N GLY A 56 16.39 3.56 6.65
CA GLY A 56 16.45 3.06 5.27
C GLY A 56 15.19 2.32 4.82
N MET A 57 15.32 1.38 3.88
CA MET A 57 14.18 0.63 3.33
C MET A 57 13.48 -0.26 4.37
N SER A 58 14.16 -0.59 5.48
CA SER A 58 13.65 -1.38 6.60
C SER A 58 12.63 -0.68 7.50
N SER A 59 12.53 0.65 7.45
CA SER A 59 11.51 1.42 8.20
C SER A 59 10.27 1.72 7.37
N ARG A 60 10.18 1.14 6.16
CA ARG A 60 9.05 1.36 5.27
C ARG A 60 7.91 0.39 5.58
N THR A 61 6.73 0.98 5.65
CA THR A 61 5.44 0.30 5.76
C THR A 61 5.09 -0.28 4.40
N ALA A 62 4.80 -1.58 4.37
CA ALA A 62 4.30 -2.25 3.17
C ALA A 62 2.79 -2.46 3.26
N PHE A 63 2.13 -2.27 2.12
CA PHE A 63 0.70 -2.49 1.94
C PHE A 63 0.50 -3.59 0.92
N VAL A 64 -0.40 -4.51 1.23
CA VAL A 64 -0.70 -5.65 0.37
C VAL A 64 -2.13 -5.53 -0.12
N VAL A 65 -2.31 -5.67 -1.42
CA VAL A 65 -3.62 -5.62 -2.08
C VAL A 65 -3.81 -6.92 -2.83
N LEU A 66 -4.88 -7.63 -2.51
CA LEU A 66 -5.30 -8.85 -3.17
C LEU A 66 -6.35 -8.52 -4.24
N LEU A 67 -6.07 -8.94 -5.46
CA LEU A 67 -6.89 -8.75 -6.64
C LEU A 67 -7.43 -10.09 -7.14
N ASP A 68 -8.65 -10.08 -7.70
CA ASP A 68 -9.15 -11.18 -8.52
C ASP A 68 -8.55 -11.17 -9.94
N LYS A 69 -8.86 -12.19 -10.74
CA LYS A 69 -8.40 -12.33 -12.13
C LYS A 69 -8.91 -11.22 -13.06
N GLU A 70 -9.98 -10.53 -12.69
CA GLU A 70 -10.51 -9.37 -13.41
C GLU A 70 -9.81 -8.06 -13.00
N GLY A 71 -8.96 -8.10 -11.96
CA GLY A 71 -8.23 -6.95 -11.42
C GLY A 71 -9.00 -6.15 -10.38
N ASN A 72 -10.11 -6.66 -9.85
CA ASN A 72 -10.85 -6.03 -8.76
C ASN A 72 -10.20 -6.33 -7.41
N GLU A 73 -10.15 -5.33 -6.54
CA GLU A 73 -9.70 -5.51 -5.17
C GLU A 73 -10.69 -6.34 -4.36
N ILE A 74 -10.25 -7.50 -3.88
CA ILE A 74 -11.03 -8.39 -3.00
C ILE A 74 -10.53 -8.37 -1.56
N GLY A 75 -9.36 -7.79 -1.31
CA GLY A 75 -8.87 -7.55 0.05
C GLY A 75 -7.62 -6.66 0.08
N ASN A 76 -7.37 -6.02 1.23
CA ASN A 76 -6.17 -5.22 1.44
C ASN A 76 -5.69 -5.35 2.89
N SER A 77 -4.41 -5.06 3.13
CA SER A 77 -3.82 -5.00 4.46
C SER A 77 -4.30 -3.81 5.30
N GLY A 78 -4.99 -2.84 4.69
CA GLY A 78 -5.67 -1.73 5.37
C GLY A 78 -4.79 -0.99 6.38
N ASP A 79 -5.28 -0.95 7.62
CA ASP A 79 -4.66 -0.33 8.80
C ASP A 79 -3.72 -1.28 9.57
N ASP A 80 -3.52 -2.51 9.09
CA ASP A 80 -2.58 -3.49 9.66
C ASP A 80 -1.39 -3.76 8.69
N PRO A 81 -0.57 -2.73 8.41
CA PRO A 81 0.53 -2.90 7.50
C PRO A 81 1.71 -3.60 8.19
N SER A 82 2.38 -4.47 7.43
CA SER A 82 3.61 -5.13 7.88
C SER A 82 4.85 -4.31 7.50
N SER A 83 5.97 -4.58 8.19
CA SER A 83 7.26 -4.05 7.78
C SER A 83 7.67 -4.64 6.43
N TYR A 84 8.21 -3.81 5.53
CA TYR A 84 8.62 -4.25 4.19
C TYR A 84 9.56 -5.47 4.20
N ARG A 85 10.47 -5.57 5.18
CA ARG A 85 11.40 -6.72 5.28
C ARG A 85 10.73 -8.05 5.63
N GLU A 86 9.52 -7.98 6.16
CA GLU A 86 8.79 -9.12 6.68
C GLU A 86 7.71 -9.57 5.70
N ILE A 87 7.56 -8.89 4.55
CA ILE A 87 6.64 -9.32 3.52
C ILE A 87 7.20 -10.55 2.83
N GLU A 88 6.57 -11.68 3.12
CA GLU A 88 6.70 -12.93 2.39
C GLU A 88 5.27 -13.35 2.04
N ILE A 89 5.00 -13.53 0.74
CA ILE A 89 3.68 -13.90 0.27
C ILE A 89 3.61 -15.43 0.29
N ASP A 90 2.69 -15.96 1.10
CA ASP A 90 2.40 -17.40 1.13
C ASP A 90 0.93 -17.64 0.78
N TRP A 91 0.73 -18.55 -0.17
CA TRP A 91 -0.55 -18.80 -0.80
C TRP A 91 -1.19 -20.09 -0.27
N GLU A 92 -2.23 -19.96 0.55
CA GLU A 92 -3.08 -21.07 0.93
C GLU A 92 -4.34 -21.08 0.05
N ILE A 93 -4.24 -21.64 -1.16
CA ILE A 93 -5.36 -21.70 -2.14
C ILE A 93 -6.34 -22.86 -1.84
N GLY A 94 -6.07 -23.65 -0.79
CA GLY A 94 -6.81 -24.88 -0.44
C GLY A 94 -8.19 -24.64 0.18
N LYS A 95 -8.46 -25.29 1.33
CA LYS A 95 -9.77 -25.20 2.01
C LYS A 95 -10.04 -23.82 2.63
N ASN A 96 -8.99 -23.16 3.09
CA ASN A 96 -9.02 -21.82 3.64
C ASN A 96 -8.31 -20.93 2.63
N ARG A 97 -9.05 -20.27 1.75
CA ARG A 97 -8.46 -19.38 0.75
C ARG A 97 -7.91 -18.16 1.48
N TYR A 98 -6.60 -18.16 1.72
CA TYR A 98 -5.89 -17.19 2.56
C TYR A 98 -4.53 -16.87 1.94
N VAL A 99 -4.10 -15.61 2.10
CA VAL A 99 -2.76 -15.17 1.69
C VAL A 99 -2.09 -14.54 2.89
N SER A 100 -0.98 -15.13 3.34
CA SER A 100 -0.15 -14.50 4.35
C SER A 100 0.78 -13.49 3.68
N TYR A 101 1.06 -12.39 4.35
CA TYR A 101 2.01 -11.38 3.87
C TYR A 101 3.03 -10.97 4.93
N GLY A 102 3.45 -11.91 5.76
CA GLY A 102 4.42 -11.72 6.83
C GLY A 102 4.00 -12.40 8.12
N LYS A 103 4.86 -12.33 9.16
CA LYS A 103 4.64 -13.08 10.41
C LYS A 103 3.34 -12.68 11.09
N GLY A 104 2.32 -13.53 10.96
CA GLY A 104 1.02 -13.37 11.63
C GLY A 104 0.02 -12.45 10.90
N HIS A 105 0.35 -11.98 9.71
CA HIS A 105 -0.54 -11.13 8.91
C HIS A 105 -1.00 -11.88 7.64
N GLY A 106 -2.26 -11.65 7.25
CA GLY A 106 -2.78 -12.17 6.00
C GLY A 106 -4.18 -11.69 5.67
N ILE A 107 -4.63 -12.03 4.47
CA ILE A 107 -5.91 -11.63 3.89
C ILE A 107 -6.69 -12.90 3.57
N ASP A 108 -7.86 -13.06 4.18
CA ASP A 108 -8.83 -14.08 3.76
C ASP A 108 -9.50 -13.65 2.45
N PHE A 109 -9.65 -14.60 1.52
CA PHE A 109 -10.24 -14.33 0.20
C PHE A 109 -11.77 -14.22 0.27
N LYS A 110 -12.32 -14.38 1.48
CA LYS A 110 -13.74 -14.26 1.78
C LYS A 110 -13.95 -13.12 2.77
N LYS A 111 -14.53 -12.04 2.27
CA LYS A 111 -15.53 -11.30 3.02
C LYS A 111 -16.88 -11.51 2.36
#